data_AF-A0A1Y4JLR4-F1
#
_entry.id   AF-A0A1Y4JLR4-F1
#
_cell.length_a   1.000
_cell.length_b   1.000
_cell.length_c   1.000
_cell.angle_alpha   90.00
_cell.angle_beta   90.00
_cell.angle_gamma   90.00
#
_symmetry.space_group_name_H-M   'P 1'
#
loop_
_entity.id
_entity.type
_entity.pdbx_description
1 polymer ?
#
loop_
_entity_poly.entity_id
_entity_poly.type
_entity_poly.pdbx_seq_one_letter_code
_entity_poly.pdbx_strand_id
1 'polypeptide(L)'
;MEDCREKNFREIQKLLDGCIAYEYDKMIRALTLKREYFTKEQVREYLRQEIFRVTESLVAMQQKYRALRNVRMDMYIPDFLWESAFFEDLTPVERKKYINFPCPSFDMDEYLREPVCYDEQLPYFSVIIDFVVSTKFLDYLQENEKAFYPVETTEELMQSKEEVQIEEKLKKIVGKSSPFQSKLKSSELKLLAECLNESRMFTTTVSPKILTDFFNCKLDGVLKVNNTRLFAYLMMQLSCHNYIVYEWQSVVAHNKLVLGKLKGEPLTRTDLSSATDQAKSIYPKGYEIIDKYIKQLKKG
;
A
#
# COMPACT_ATOMS: atom_id res chain seq x y z
N MET A 1 2.18 -14.99 -27.60
CA MET A 1 1.48 -16.22 -27.20
C MET A 1 1.32 -16.11 -25.70
N GLU A 2 0.11 -15.80 -25.23
CA GLU A 2 -0.21 -15.82 -23.81
C GLU A 2 0.06 -17.22 -23.26
N ASP A 3 0.71 -17.31 -22.11
CA ASP A 3 1.00 -18.57 -21.44
C ASP A 3 -0.33 -19.24 -21.07
N CYS A 4 -0.51 -20.53 -21.36
CA CYS A 4 -1.75 -21.23 -21.03
C CYS A 4 -2.06 -21.19 -19.51
N ARG A 5 -1.03 -21.04 -18.69
CA ARG A 5 -1.13 -20.85 -17.23
C ARG A 5 -1.74 -19.51 -16.87
N GLU A 6 -1.25 -18.44 -17.48
CA GLU A 6 -1.74 -17.07 -17.29
C GLU A 6 -3.22 -16.98 -17.64
N LYS A 7 -3.62 -17.57 -18.77
CA LYS A 7 -5.02 -17.60 -19.18
C LYS A 7 -5.92 -18.25 -18.12
N ASN A 8 -5.51 -19.38 -17.54
CA ASN A 8 -6.34 -20.05 -16.53
C ASN A 8 -6.48 -19.21 -15.25
N PHE A 9 -5.39 -18.57 -14.80
CA PHE A 9 -5.45 -17.68 -13.63
C PHE A 9 -6.36 -16.47 -13.86
N ARG A 10 -6.35 -15.88 -15.06
CA ARG A 10 -7.27 -14.78 -15.42
C ARG A 10 -8.74 -15.24 -15.43
N GLU A 11 -9.04 -16.46 -15.88
CA GLU A 11 -10.40 -17.00 -15.78
C GLU A 11 -10.81 -17.26 -14.32
N ILE A 12 -9.91 -17.81 -13.48
CA ILE A 12 -10.16 -17.99 -12.03
C ILE A 12 -10.39 -16.64 -11.35
N GLN A 13 -9.64 -15.60 -11.73
CA GLN A 13 -9.84 -14.24 -11.22
C GLN A 13 -11.27 -13.76 -11.49
N LYS A 14 -11.82 -13.97 -12.70
CA LYS A 14 -13.20 -13.57 -13.00
C LYS A 14 -14.21 -14.26 -12.09
N LEU A 15 -14.00 -15.55 -11.80
CA LEU A 15 -14.85 -16.31 -10.86
C LEU A 15 -14.74 -15.72 -9.44
N LEU A 16 -13.51 -15.46 -8.99
CA LEU A 16 -13.23 -14.84 -7.70
C LEU A 16 -13.92 -13.46 -7.58
N ASP A 17 -13.78 -12.62 -8.60
CA ASP A 17 -14.37 -11.27 -8.64
C ASP A 17 -15.90 -11.34 -8.59
N GLY A 18 -16.51 -12.32 -9.27
CA GLY A 18 -17.94 -12.59 -9.19
C GLY A 18 -18.40 -12.94 -7.78
N CYS A 19 -17.65 -13.80 -7.08
CA CYS A 19 -17.93 -14.16 -5.68
C CYS A 19 -17.76 -12.97 -4.73
N ILE A 20 -16.67 -12.21 -4.89
CA ILE A 20 -16.39 -11.00 -4.10
C ILE A 20 -17.51 -9.98 -4.29
N ALA A 21 -17.94 -9.74 -5.52
CA ALA A 21 -19.01 -8.80 -5.82
C ALA A 21 -20.32 -9.22 -5.14
N TYR A 22 -20.68 -10.49 -5.24
CA TYR A 22 -21.90 -11.03 -4.62
C TYR A 22 -21.87 -10.90 -3.09
N GLU A 23 -20.83 -11.39 -2.42
CA GLU A 23 -20.75 -11.37 -0.96
C GLU A 23 -20.62 -9.95 -0.40
N TYR A 24 -19.87 -9.08 -1.07
CA TYR A 24 -19.81 -7.66 -0.69
C TYR A 24 -21.17 -6.98 -0.78
N ASP A 25 -21.89 -7.16 -1.89
CA ASP A 25 -23.21 -6.58 -2.11
C ASP A 25 -24.26 -7.12 -1.12
N LYS A 26 -24.18 -8.40 -0.75
CA LYS A 26 -24.97 -9.00 0.34
C LYS A 26 -24.70 -8.34 1.69
N MET A 27 -23.44 -8.06 2.04
CA MET A 27 -23.08 -7.36 3.28
C MET A 27 -23.61 -5.91 3.31
N ILE A 28 -23.49 -5.20 2.19
CA ILE A 28 -24.03 -3.85 2.04
C ILE A 28 -25.56 -3.85 2.15
N ARG A 29 -26.26 -4.76 1.46
CA ARG A 29 -27.72 -4.90 1.59
C ARG A 29 -28.16 -5.18 3.01
N ALA A 30 -27.47 -6.09 3.70
CA ALA A 30 -27.78 -6.42 5.09
C ALA A 30 -27.63 -5.19 6.02
N LEU A 31 -26.59 -4.38 5.82
CA LEU A 31 -26.41 -3.14 6.57
C LEU A 31 -27.47 -2.09 6.24
N THR A 32 -27.78 -1.90 4.95
CA THR A 32 -28.84 -0.98 4.50
C THR A 32 -30.18 -1.34 5.13
N LEU A 33 -30.54 -2.62 5.12
CA LEU A 33 -31.77 -3.10 5.73
C LEU A 33 -31.78 -2.85 7.25
N LYS A 34 -30.66 -3.10 7.96
CA LYS A 34 -30.56 -2.79 9.39
C LYS A 34 -30.79 -1.31 9.70
N ARG A 35 -30.34 -0.40 8.82
CA ARG A 35 -30.54 1.05 8.99
C ARG A 35 -31.99 1.48 8.89
N GLU A 36 -32.85 0.73 8.21
CA GLU A 36 -34.28 1.03 8.14
C GLU A 36 -34.98 0.82 9.49
N TYR A 37 -34.42 -0.04 10.35
CA TYR A 37 -34.99 -0.40 11.65
C TYR A 37 -34.28 0.25 12.85
N PHE A 38 -33.07 0.78 12.66
CA PHE A 38 -32.27 1.36 13.74
C PHE A 38 -32.44 2.88 13.83
N THR A 39 -32.47 3.38 15.07
CA THR A 39 -32.27 4.82 15.35
C THR A 39 -30.86 5.26 14.98
N LYS A 40 -30.64 6.57 14.84
CA LYS A 40 -29.34 7.13 14.48
C LYS A 40 -28.23 6.70 15.45
N GLU A 41 -28.53 6.67 16.75
CA GLU A 41 -27.61 6.26 17.80
C GLU A 41 -27.28 4.76 17.72
N GLN A 42 -28.29 3.92 17.47
CA GLN A 42 -28.12 2.48 17.27
C GLN A 42 -27.28 2.16 16.04
N VAL A 43 -27.46 2.89 14.92
CA VAL A 43 -26.63 2.73 13.73
C VAL A 43 -25.17 3.08 14.04
N ARG A 44 -24.91 4.17 14.77
CA ARG A 44 -23.54 4.56 15.15
C ARG A 44 -22.85 3.47 15.98
N GLU A 45 -23.54 2.95 16.98
CA GLU A 45 -23.00 1.91 17.85
C GLU A 45 -22.78 0.60 17.08
N TYR A 46 -23.75 0.20 16.25
CA TYR A 46 -23.62 -0.96 15.38
C TYR A 46 -22.38 -0.84 14.47
N LEU A 47 -22.17 0.31 13.82
CA LEU A 47 -21.02 0.52 12.93
C LEU A 47 -19.70 0.33 13.68
N ARG A 48 -19.55 0.87 14.90
CA ARG A 48 -18.34 0.71 15.72
C ARG A 48 -18.08 -0.74 16.09
N GLN A 49 -19.11 -1.46 16.54
CA GLN A 49 -19.00 -2.88 16.87
C GLN A 49 -18.64 -3.71 15.64
N GLU A 50 -19.24 -3.39 14.49
CA GLU A 50 -18.97 -4.06 13.23
C GLU A 50 -17.53 -3.83 12.75
N ILE A 51 -17.04 -2.58 12.83
CA ILE A 51 -15.65 -2.21 12.53
C ILE A 51 -14.69 -3.04 13.37
N PHE A 52 -14.93 -3.13 14.68
CA PHE A 52 -14.09 -3.91 15.58
C PHE A 52 -14.12 -5.40 15.20
N ARG A 53 -15.31 -5.99 15.01
CA ARG A 53 -15.46 -7.40 14.65
C ARG A 53 -14.76 -7.75 13.34
N VAL A 54 -14.96 -6.93 12.30
CA VAL A 54 -14.35 -7.16 10.98
C VAL A 54 -12.84 -6.99 11.06
N THR A 55 -12.34 -6.01 11.82
CA THR A 55 -10.90 -5.82 12.03
C THR A 55 -10.26 -7.03 12.71
N GLU A 56 -10.87 -7.55 13.78
CA GLU A 56 -10.38 -8.75 14.48
C GLU A 56 -10.36 -9.97 13.56
N SER A 57 -11.42 -10.17 12.76
CA SER A 57 -11.49 -11.26 11.78
C SER A 57 -10.36 -11.14 10.74
N LEU A 58 -10.12 -9.94 10.20
CA LEU A 58 -9.04 -9.68 9.25
C LEU A 58 -7.67 -9.98 9.86
N VAL A 59 -7.40 -9.54 11.09
CA VAL A 59 -6.14 -9.81 11.78
C VAL A 59 -5.94 -11.31 11.98
N ALA A 60 -6.98 -12.02 12.44
CA ALA A 60 -6.93 -13.47 12.63
C ALA A 60 -6.64 -14.22 11.30
N MET A 61 -7.29 -13.81 10.20
CA MET A 61 -7.03 -14.37 8.87
C MET A 61 -5.59 -14.14 8.43
N GLN A 62 -5.05 -12.92 8.59
CA GLN A 62 -3.66 -12.62 8.21
C GLN A 62 -2.63 -13.39 9.05
N GLN A 63 -2.91 -13.64 10.33
CA GLN A 63 -2.04 -14.44 11.19
C GLN A 63 -2.07 -15.93 10.83
N LYS A 64 -3.25 -16.44 10.45
CA LYS A 64 -3.46 -17.86 10.13
C LYS A 64 -2.96 -18.23 8.74
N TYR A 65 -3.20 -17.38 7.73
CA TYR A 65 -2.94 -17.69 6.33
C TYR A 65 -1.86 -16.78 5.75
N ARG A 66 -0.65 -17.33 5.63
CA ARG A 66 0.51 -16.61 5.08
C ARG A 66 0.26 -16.06 3.66
N ALA A 67 -0.52 -16.78 2.85
CA ALA A 67 -0.88 -16.38 1.48
C ALA A 67 -1.61 -15.02 1.42
N LEU A 68 -2.29 -14.61 2.49
CA LEU A 68 -3.03 -13.33 2.54
C LEU A 68 -2.14 -12.12 2.82
N ARG A 69 -0.86 -12.33 3.18
CA ARG A 69 0.06 -11.23 3.54
C ARG A 69 0.21 -10.23 2.39
N ASN A 70 0.22 -10.73 1.15
CA ASN A 70 0.39 -9.93 -0.05
C ASN A 70 -0.97 -9.47 -0.62
N VAL A 71 -2.01 -10.30 -0.50
CA VAL A 71 -3.38 -10.01 -0.98
C VAL A 71 -3.91 -8.65 -0.49
N ARG A 72 -3.65 -8.24 0.76
CA ARG A 72 -4.13 -6.94 1.27
C ARG A 72 -3.70 -5.73 0.43
N MET A 73 -2.47 -5.75 -0.07
CA MET A 73 -1.95 -4.65 -0.89
C MET A 73 -2.26 -4.86 -2.37
N ASP A 74 -2.37 -6.12 -2.78
CA ASP A 74 -2.46 -6.51 -4.17
C ASP A 74 -3.90 -6.64 -4.68
N MET A 75 -4.91 -6.70 -3.81
CA MET A 75 -6.32 -6.86 -4.19
C MET A 75 -6.91 -5.74 -5.06
N TYR A 76 -6.19 -4.62 -5.20
CA TYR A 76 -6.55 -3.51 -6.12
C TYR A 76 -5.83 -3.58 -7.46
N ILE A 77 -4.96 -4.57 -7.67
CA ILE A 77 -4.28 -4.86 -8.93
C ILE A 77 -5.24 -5.70 -9.79
N PRO A 78 -5.48 -5.34 -11.06
CA PRO A 78 -6.23 -6.21 -11.98
C PRO A 78 -5.54 -7.57 -12.09
N ASP A 79 -6.31 -8.66 -12.07
CA ASP A 79 -5.77 -10.02 -12.17
C ASP A 79 -4.70 -10.33 -11.10
N PHE A 80 -4.89 -9.83 -9.87
CA PHE A 80 -3.89 -9.96 -8.81
C PHE A 80 -3.49 -11.40 -8.49
N LEU A 81 -4.34 -12.41 -8.74
CA LEU A 81 -3.92 -13.80 -8.57
C LEU A 81 -2.69 -14.15 -9.44
N TRP A 82 -2.57 -13.53 -10.61
CA TRP A 82 -1.43 -13.69 -11.53
C TRP A 82 -0.43 -12.54 -11.45
N GLU A 83 -0.90 -11.29 -11.38
CA GLU A 83 -0.07 -10.08 -11.46
C GLU A 83 0.65 -9.75 -10.13
N SER A 84 0.27 -10.41 -9.03
CA SER A 84 0.88 -10.25 -7.71
C SER A 84 1.81 -11.41 -7.34
N ALA A 85 2.39 -11.34 -6.15
CA ALA A 85 3.21 -12.42 -5.60
C ALA A 85 2.39 -13.69 -5.22
N PHE A 86 1.05 -13.65 -5.32
CA PHE A 86 0.20 -14.79 -4.96
C PHE A 86 0.62 -16.09 -5.65
N PHE A 87 0.79 -16.08 -6.98
CA PHE A 87 1.22 -17.26 -7.73
C PHE A 87 2.58 -17.80 -7.25
N GLU A 88 3.50 -16.91 -6.88
CA GLU A 88 4.85 -17.26 -6.43
C GLU A 88 4.84 -17.81 -5.00
N ASP A 89 3.93 -17.35 -4.15
CA ASP A 89 3.79 -17.81 -2.77
C ASP A 89 3.17 -19.21 -2.66
N LEU A 90 2.40 -19.64 -3.67
CA LEU A 90 1.87 -20.99 -3.73
C LEU A 90 3.01 -22.02 -3.85
N THR A 91 2.88 -23.15 -3.17
CA THR A 91 3.72 -24.32 -3.35
C THR A 91 3.53 -24.93 -4.75
N PRO A 92 4.49 -25.72 -5.27
CA PRO A 92 4.33 -26.36 -6.58
C PRO A 92 3.05 -27.22 -6.72
N VAL A 93 2.59 -27.83 -5.63
CA VAL A 93 1.35 -28.62 -5.59
C VAL A 93 0.13 -27.72 -5.71
N GLU A 94 0.07 -26.64 -4.94
CA GLU A 94 -1.03 -25.67 -5.00
C GLU A 94 -1.08 -24.96 -6.36
N ARG A 95 0.06 -24.55 -6.91
CA ARG A 95 0.13 -23.97 -8.27
C ARG A 95 -0.44 -24.92 -9.32
N LYS A 96 -0.10 -26.20 -9.23
CA LYS A 96 -0.62 -27.22 -10.16
C LYS A 96 -2.14 -27.35 -10.07
N LYS A 97 -2.73 -27.17 -8.88
CA LYS A 97 -4.19 -27.16 -8.72
C LYS A 97 -4.83 -25.98 -9.46
N TYR A 98 -4.32 -24.77 -9.25
CA TYR A 98 -4.79 -23.58 -9.98
C TYR A 98 -4.60 -23.69 -11.50
N ILE A 99 -3.47 -24.22 -11.98
CA ILE A 99 -3.22 -24.37 -13.43
C ILE A 99 -4.19 -25.38 -14.07
N ASN A 100 -4.56 -26.43 -13.34
CA ASN A 100 -5.41 -27.50 -13.86
C ASN A 100 -6.89 -27.35 -13.51
N PHE A 101 -7.27 -26.32 -12.76
CA PHE A 101 -8.65 -26.12 -12.35
C PHE A 101 -9.53 -25.87 -13.59
N PRO A 102 -10.56 -26.70 -13.82
CA PRO A 102 -11.46 -26.51 -14.95
C PRO A 102 -12.47 -25.41 -14.64
N CYS A 103 -12.17 -24.16 -15.00
CA CYS A 103 -13.07 -23.02 -14.77
C CYS A 103 -14.55 -23.25 -15.18
N PRO A 104 -14.88 -23.98 -16.26
CA PRO A 104 -16.27 -24.29 -16.61
C PRO A 104 -17.01 -25.21 -15.61
N SER A 105 -16.30 -25.91 -14.74
CA SER A 105 -16.91 -26.75 -13.69
C SER A 105 -17.30 -25.96 -12.45
N PHE A 106 -16.98 -24.65 -12.40
CA PHE A 106 -17.31 -23.82 -11.27
C PHE A 106 -18.80 -23.45 -11.31
N ASP A 107 -19.52 -23.82 -10.26
CA ASP A 107 -20.92 -23.54 -10.03
C ASP A 107 -21.08 -22.53 -8.88
N MET A 108 -21.65 -21.37 -9.20
CA MET A 108 -21.93 -20.32 -8.22
C MET A 108 -22.95 -20.76 -7.19
N ASP A 109 -24.00 -21.51 -7.55
CA ASP A 109 -25.01 -21.95 -6.59
C ASP A 109 -24.46 -22.98 -5.60
N GLU A 110 -23.52 -23.81 -6.04
CA GLU A 110 -22.77 -24.71 -5.17
C GLU A 110 -21.88 -23.95 -4.19
N TYR A 111 -21.12 -22.96 -4.68
CA TYR A 111 -20.32 -22.08 -3.84
C TYR A 111 -21.17 -21.35 -2.78
N LEU A 112 -22.33 -20.81 -3.18
CA LEU A 112 -23.21 -20.09 -2.25
C LEU A 112 -23.80 -20.99 -1.16
N ARG A 113 -23.96 -22.29 -1.44
CA ARG A 113 -24.44 -23.27 -0.46
C ARG A 113 -23.33 -23.68 0.52
N GLU A 114 -22.12 -23.87 0.01
CA GLU A 114 -20.94 -24.26 0.80
C GLU A 114 -19.70 -23.47 0.34
N PRO A 115 -19.41 -22.29 0.94
CA PRO A 115 -18.35 -21.39 0.46
C PRO A 115 -16.95 -21.97 0.41
N VAL A 116 -16.70 -23.07 1.12
CA VAL A 116 -15.39 -23.76 1.17
C VAL A 116 -15.26 -24.91 0.17
N CYS A 117 -16.31 -25.23 -0.61
CA CYS A 117 -16.34 -26.43 -1.46
C CYS A 117 -15.23 -26.45 -2.53
N TYR A 118 -14.72 -25.29 -2.94
CA TYR A 118 -13.63 -25.18 -3.91
C TYR A 118 -12.24 -25.14 -3.28
N ASP A 119 -12.07 -25.03 -1.96
CA ASP A 119 -10.75 -24.83 -1.33
C ASP A 119 -9.80 -26.01 -1.53
N GLU A 120 -10.33 -27.23 -1.71
CA GLU A 120 -9.51 -28.39 -2.04
C GLU A 120 -8.92 -28.28 -3.45
N GLN A 121 -9.65 -27.70 -4.40
CA GLN A 121 -9.26 -27.56 -5.81
C GLN A 121 -8.57 -26.22 -6.10
N LEU A 122 -8.87 -25.20 -5.31
CA LEU A 122 -8.32 -23.85 -5.36
C LEU A 122 -7.92 -23.44 -3.94
N PRO A 123 -6.70 -23.80 -3.49
CA PRO A 123 -6.22 -23.50 -2.15
C PRO A 123 -6.41 -22.03 -1.77
N TYR A 124 -7.05 -21.77 -0.63
CA TYR A 124 -7.34 -20.42 -0.09
C TYR A 124 -8.43 -19.63 -0.84
N PHE A 125 -9.18 -20.22 -1.78
CA PHE A 125 -10.17 -19.49 -2.57
C PHE A 125 -11.22 -18.78 -1.72
N SER A 126 -11.89 -19.51 -0.83
CA SER A 126 -12.89 -18.95 0.10
C SER A 126 -12.28 -17.87 0.99
N VAL A 127 -11.08 -18.14 1.51
CA VAL A 127 -10.35 -17.27 2.42
C VAL A 127 -9.95 -15.96 1.74
N ILE A 128 -9.53 -15.99 0.47
CA ILE A 128 -9.21 -14.78 -0.31
C ILE A 128 -10.48 -13.95 -0.51
N ILE A 129 -11.61 -14.58 -0.86
CA ILE A 129 -12.89 -13.91 -1.03
C ILE A 129 -13.29 -13.22 0.27
N ASP A 130 -13.34 -13.96 1.38
CA ASP A 130 -13.69 -13.45 2.71
C ASP A 130 -12.78 -12.29 3.13
N PHE A 131 -11.48 -12.42 2.86
CA PHE A 131 -10.50 -11.39 3.20
C PHE A 131 -10.70 -10.10 2.39
N VAL A 132 -10.89 -10.21 1.07
CA VAL A 132 -11.09 -9.05 0.19
C VAL A 132 -12.44 -8.39 0.48
N VAL A 133 -13.51 -9.17 0.64
CA VAL A 133 -14.85 -8.67 1.00
C VAL A 133 -14.80 -7.96 2.35
N SER A 134 -14.20 -8.58 3.36
CA SER A 134 -14.07 -7.98 4.70
C SER A 134 -13.26 -6.69 4.68
N THR A 135 -12.19 -6.62 3.88
CA THR A 135 -11.38 -5.40 3.77
C THR A 135 -12.17 -4.27 3.11
N LYS A 136 -12.84 -4.54 1.97
CA LYS A 136 -13.69 -3.55 1.30
C LYS A 136 -14.86 -3.10 2.18
N PHE A 137 -15.46 -4.04 2.91
CA PHE A 137 -16.56 -3.74 3.82
C PHE A 137 -16.09 -2.91 5.03
N LEU A 138 -14.90 -3.16 5.56
CA LEU A 138 -14.30 -2.34 6.61
C LEU A 138 -14.12 -0.89 6.16
N ASP A 139 -13.58 -0.67 4.95
CA ASP A 139 -13.44 0.67 4.37
C ASP A 139 -14.80 1.38 4.30
N TYR A 140 -15.82 0.68 3.79
CA TYR A 140 -17.19 1.20 3.73
C TYR A 140 -17.74 1.55 5.12
N LEU A 141 -17.58 0.69 6.12
CA LEU A 141 -18.06 0.94 7.48
C LEU A 141 -17.40 2.18 8.09
N GLN A 142 -16.08 2.33 7.93
CA GLN A 142 -15.32 3.47 8.43
C GLN A 142 -15.74 4.79 7.76
N GLU A 143 -16.00 4.78 6.46
CA GLU A 143 -16.56 5.94 5.75
C GLU A 143 -17.94 6.34 6.30
N ASN A 144 -18.77 5.34 6.63
CA ASN A 144 -20.10 5.58 7.17
C ASN A 144 -20.08 6.03 8.63
N GLU A 145 -19.14 5.54 9.45
CA GLU A 145 -18.99 6.00 10.85
C GLU A 145 -18.59 7.48 10.89
N LYS A 146 -17.75 7.95 9.95
CA LYS A 146 -17.34 9.36 9.84
C LYS A 146 -18.52 10.31 9.71
N ALA A 147 -19.62 9.90 9.05
CA ALA A 147 -20.82 10.73 8.87
C ALA A 147 -21.57 11.06 10.18
N PHE A 148 -21.27 10.35 11.27
CA PHE A 148 -21.88 10.58 12.59
C PHE A 148 -21.12 11.60 13.45
N TYR A 149 -19.90 11.95 13.07
CA TYR A 149 -19.19 13.09 13.65
C TYR A 149 -19.61 14.31 12.84
N PRO A 150 -20.23 15.34 13.44
CA PRO A 150 -20.47 16.58 12.74
C PRO A 150 -19.14 17.04 12.13
N VAL A 151 -19.19 17.52 10.89
CA VAL A 151 -18.18 18.45 10.41
C VAL A 151 -18.37 19.71 11.25
N GLU A 152 -17.84 19.72 12.48
CA GLU A 152 -17.29 20.93 13.06
C GLU A 152 -16.21 21.33 12.07
N THR A 153 -16.61 22.27 11.23
CA THR A 153 -15.80 23.19 10.47
C THR A 153 -14.50 22.56 9.97
N THR A 154 -14.42 22.32 8.67
CA THR A 154 -13.14 22.17 7.97
C THR A 154 -12.17 23.32 8.26
N GLU A 155 -12.58 24.37 8.99
CA GLU A 155 -11.73 25.44 9.54
C GLU A 155 -11.38 25.27 11.05
N GLU A 156 -12.15 24.53 11.86
CA GLU A 156 -11.83 24.23 13.26
C GLU A 156 -11.03 22.94 13.41
N LEU A 157 -11.11 21.99 12.47
CA LEU A 157 -10.07 20.96 12.30
C LEU A 157 -8.79 21.51 11.68
N MET A 158 -8.80 22.74 11.15
CA MET A 158 -7.58 23.48 10.81
C MET A 158 -7.04 24.24 12.03
N GLN A 159 -7.89 24.84 12.88
CA GLN A 159 -7.46 25.56 14.08
C GLN A 159 -7.16 24.66 15.30
N SER A 160 -7.84 23.52 15.47
CA SER A 160 -7.52 22.52 16.51
C SER A 160 -6.35 21.61 16.13
N LYS A 161 -6.06 21.44 14.83
CA LYS A 161 -4.77 20.89 14.38
C LYS A 161 -3.62 21.90 14.54
N GLU A 162 -3.92 23.18 14.71
CA GLU A 162 -2.96 24.21 15.11
C GLU A 162 -2.79 24.27 16.64
N GLU A 163 -3.84 24.02 17.45
CA GLU A 163 -3.74 24.10 18.91
C GLU A 163 -3.37 22.79 19.64
N VAL A 164 -3.61 21.60 19.06
CA VAL A 164 -3.13 20.32 19.65
C VAL A 164 -1.66 20.03 19.28
N GLN A 165 -1.00 20.94 18.56
CA GLN A 165 0.46 20.89 18.32
C GLN A 165 1.32 21.37 19.49
N ILE A 166 0.74 21.72 20.65
CA ILE A 166 1.53 22.09 21.82
C ILE A 166 0.98 21.42 23.08
N GLU A 167 1.39 20.17 23.32
CA GLU A 167 2.06 19.80 24.58
C GLU A 167 2.64 18.37 24.56
N GLU A 168 3.37 18.01 23.51
CA GLU A 168 4.64 17.33 23.78
C GLU A 168 5.71 18.42 23.86
N LYS A 169 6.16 18.73 25.08
CA LYS A 169 7.37 19.50 25.34
C LYS A 169 8.59 18.75 24.80
N LEU A 170 8.72 18.67 23.48
CA LEU A 170 10.01 18.60 22.83
C LEU A 170 10.65 19.96 23.03
N LYS A 171 11.55 20.01 24.01
CA LYS A 171 12.50 21.10 24.23
C LYS A 171 12.85 21.73 22.88
N LYS A 172 12.64 23.05 22.74
CA LYS A 172 13.21 23.85 21.67
C LYS A 172 14.71 23.58 21.63
N ILE A 173 15.13 22.65 20.78
CA ILE A 173 16.51 22.57 20.34
C ILE A 173 16.57 23.51 19.14
N VAL A 174 17.16 24.68 19.37
CA VAL A 174 17.58 25.59 18.32
C VAL A 174 18.43 24.82 17.33
N GLY A 175 17.98 24.67 16.09
CA GLY A 175 18.70 23.93 15.05
C GLY A 175 18.11 24.14 13.67
N LYS A 176 18.90 24.70 12.77
CA LYS A 176 18.59 25.05 11.37
C LYS A 176 17.86 23.93 10.61
N SER A 177 17.06 24.30 9.61
CA SER A 177 16.63 23.40 8.53
C SER A 177 17.86 22.60 8.09
N SER A 178 17.87 21.31 8.40
CA SER A 178 19.03 20.48 8.16
C SER A 178 18.84 19.83 6.80
N PRO A 179 19.51 20.33 5.73
CA PRO A 179 19.43 19.70 4.42
C PRO A 179 20.01 18.28 4.49
N PHE A 180 19.87 17.49 3.43
CA PHE A 180 20.41 16.12 3.37
C PHE A 180 21.94 16.03 3.52
N GLN A 181 22.63 17.19 3.61
CA GLN A 181 24.09 17.34 3.60
C GLN A 181 24.72 16.51 2.48
N SER A 182 24.07 16.54 1.31
CA SER A 182 24.44 15.69 0.19
C SER A 182 25.89 15.93 -0.22
N LYS A 183 26.67 14.86 -0.30
CA LYS A 183 28.07 14.87 -0.78
C LYS A 183 28.18 14.57 -2.28
N LEU A 184 27.04 14.43 -2.97
CA LEU A 184 27.00 14.07 -4.39
C LEU A 184 27.56 15.21 -5.27
N LYS A 185 28.53 14.88 -6.11
CA LYS A 185 29.09 15.75 -7.16
C LYS A 185 28.12 15.88 -8.33
N SER A 186 28.35 16.87 -9.19
CA SER A 186 27.52 17.10 -10.38
C SER A 186 27.44 15.90 -11.34
N SER A 187 28.53 15.14 -11.50
CA SER A 187 28.55 13.89 -12.29
C SER A 187 27.71 12.78 -11.66
N GLU A 188 27.75 12.64 -10.34
CA GLU A 188 26.97 11.66 -9.58
C GLU A 188 25.47 12.00 -9.58
N LEU A 189 25.12 13.28 -9.51
CA LEU A 189 23.75 13.77 -9.64
C LEU A 189 23.16 13.50 -11.03
N LYS A 190 23.97 13.51 -12.09
CA LYS A 190 23.54 13.10 -13.43
C LYS A 190 23.21 11.60 -13.49
N LEU A 191 24.12 10.76 -12.98
CA LEU A 191 23.88 9.32 -12.89
C LEU A 191 22.65 8.98 -12.03
N LEU A 192 22.46 9.70 -10.92
CA LEU A 192 21.30 9.52 -10.06
C LEU A 192 20.00 9.97 -10.75
N ALA A 193 20.03 11.07 -11.53
CA ALA A 193 18.87 11.49 -12.33
C ALA A 193 18.48 10.43 -13.36
N GLU A 194 19.46 9.84 -14.05
CA GLU A 194 19.23 8.73 -14.98
C GLU A 194 18.62 7.52 -14.25
N CYS A 195 19.16 7.14 -13.09
CA CYS A 195 18.64 6.07 -12.26
C CYS A 195 17.15 6.28 -11.89
N LEU A 196 16.79 7.49 -11.46
CA LEU A 196 15.42 7.84 -11.06
C LEU A 196 14.44 7.78 -12.24
N ASN A 197 14.89 8.17 -13.42
CA ASN A 197 14.09 8.15 -14.64
C ASN A 197 13.97 6.72 -15.22
N GLU A 198 15.04 5.93 -15.25
CA GLU A 198 15.06 4.53 -15.71
C GLU A 198 14.17 3.65 -14.81
N SER A 199 14.24 3.85 -13.50
CA SER A 199 13.40 3.15 -12.52
C SER A 199 11.95 3.66 -12.45
N ARG A 200 11.62 4.74 -13.18
CA ARG A 200 10.32 5.44 -13.12
C ARG A 200 9.89 5.74 -11.68
N MET A 201 10.84 6.16 -10.84
CA MET A 201 10.61 6.33 -9.40
C MET A 201 9.60 7.44 -9.09
N PHE A 202 9.63 8.51 -9.89
CA PHE A 202 8.72 9.64 -9.78
C PHE A 202 7.79 9.70 -11.00
N THR A 203 6.64 10.36 -10.86
CA THR A 203 5.71 10.62 -11.97
C THR A 203 6.25 11.62 -12.99
N THR A 204 7.27 12.39 -12.60
CA THR A 204 7.86 13.46 -13.40
C THR A 204 9.31 13.13 -13.69
N THR A 205 9.77 13.46 -14.90
CA THR A 205 11.18 13.34 -15.27
C THR A 205 12.03 14.23 -14.38
N VAL A 206 13.01 13.62 -13.72
CA VAL A 206 13.90 14.31 -12.78
C VAL A 206 15.17 14.75 -13.51
N SER A 207 15.50 16.04 -13.42
CA SER A 207 16.76 16.59 -13.92
C SER A 207 17.80 16.68 -12.80
N PRO A 208 19.11 16.77 -13.12
CA PRO A 208 20.15 16.98 -12.10
C PRO A 208 19.94 18.25 -11.28
N LYS A 209 19.34 19.29 -11.88
CA LYS A 209 18.97 20.53 -11.18
C LYS A 209 17.87 20.29 -10.14
N ILE A 210 16.82 19.56 -10.51
CA ILE A 210 15.75 19.15 -9.58
C ILE A 210 16.32 18.34 -8.41
N LEU A 211 17.28 17.44 -8.66
CA LEU A 211 17.93 16.69 -7.57
C LEU A 211 18.78 17.57 -6.66
N THR A 212 19.51 18.52 -7.26
CA THR A 212 20.31 19.48 -6.49
C THR A 212 19.41 20.28 -5.55
N ASP A 213 18.28 20.78 -6.07
CA ASP A 213 17.31 21.55 -5.30
C ASP A 213 16.60 20.68 -4.26
N PHE A 214 16.30 19.41 -4.59
CA PHE A 214 15.74 18.42 -3.67
C PHE A 214 16.68 18.15 -2.47
N PHE A 215 17.96 17.84 -2.72
CA PHE A 215 18.92 17.56 -1.64
C PHE A 215 19.27 18.79 -0.81
N ASN A 216 19.14 19.99 -1.39
CA ASN A 216 19.30 21.26 -0.68
C ASN A 216 18.01 21.72 0.03
N CYS A 217 16.90 20.98 -0.09
CA CYS A 217 15.59 21.37 0.43
C CYS A 217 15.11 22.75 -0.09
N LYS A 218 15.45 23.06 -1.34
CA LYS A 218 15.09 24.31 -2.05
C LYS A 218 14.19 24.06 -3.27
N LEU A 219 13.64 22.86 -3.39
CA LEU A 219 12.80 22.50 -4.53
C LEU A 219 11.51 23.32 -4.49
N ASP A 220 11.24 24.06 -5.57
CA ASP A 220 9.99 24.78 -5.78
C ASP A 220 8.95 23.78 -6.32
N GLY A 221 8.28 23.09 -5.38
CA GLY A 221 7.32 22.02 -5.66
C GLY A 221 7.66 20.71 -4.95
N VAL A 222 6.81 19.70 -5.16
CA VAL A 222 6.91 18.40 -4.47
C VAL A 222 6.97 17.28 -5.49
N LEU A 223 7.88 16.31 -5.30
CA LEU A 223 7.98 15.15 -6.18
C LEU A 223 6.99 14.07 -5.77
N LYS A 224 6.22 13.54 -6.71
CA LYS A 224 5.27 12.44 -6.45
C LYS A 224 5.92 11.10 -6.79
N VAL A 225 6.05 10.21 -5.79
CA VAL A 225 6.63 8.87 -5.98
C VAL A 225 5.60 7.90 -6.54
N ASN A 226 6.05 7.05 -7.47
CA ASN A 226 5.28 5.91 -7.97
C ASN A 226 5.36 4.71 -7.02
N ASN A 227 6.52 4.51 -6.40
CA ASN A 227 6.77 3.40 -5.47
C ASN A 227 7.55 3.90 -4.25
N THR A 228 6.84 4.06 -3.13
CA THR A 228 7.41 4.54 -1.85
C THR A 228 8.47 3.60 -1.30
N ARG A 229 8.34 2.28 -1.49
CA ARG A 229 9.33 1.29 -1.04
C ARG A 229 10.63 1.39 -1.85
N LEU A 230 10.52 1.60 -3.16
CA LEU A 230 11.67 1.78 -4.03
C LEU A 230 12.42 3.09 -3.73
N PHE A 231 11.67 4.17 -3.48
CA PHE A 231 12.24 5.43 -3.00
C PHE A 231 12.93 5.27 -1.65
N ALA A 232 12.28 4.62 -0.68
CA ALA A 232 12.87 4.36 0.62
C ALA A 232 14.14 3.50 0.53
N TYR A 233 14.17 2.52 -0.38
CA TYR A 233 15.35 1.72 -0.65
C TYR A 233 16.50 2.55 -1.22
N LEU A 234 16.25 3.44 -2.19
CA LEU A 234 17.27 4.34 -2.73
C LEU A 234 17.87 5.23 -1.64
N MET A 235 17.01 5.88 -0.85
CA MET A 235 17.46 6.78 0.21
C MET A 235 18.23 6.03 1.30
N MET A 236 17.81 4.81 1.64
CA MET A 236 18.56 3.92 2.50
C MET A 236 19.94 3.59 1.92
N GLN A 237 20.05 3.23 0.64
CA GLN A 237 21.34 2.92 0.00
C GLN A 237 22.27 4.15 -0.02
N LEU A 238 21.75 5.33 -0.36
CA LEU A 238 22.52 6.58 -0.33
C LEU A 238 23.01 6.91 1.08
N SER A 239 22.18 6.68 2.09
CA SER A 239 22.52 6.88 3.51
C SER A 239 23.56 5.87 4.00
N CYS A 240 23.37 4.57 3.71
CA CYS A 240 24.35 3.51 4.04
C CYS A 240 25.72 3.73 3.37
N HIS A 241 25.76 4.46 2.26
CA HIS A 241 27.00 4.85 1.57
C HIS A 241 27.48 6.27 1.92
N ASN A 242 26.91 6.91 2.95
CA ASN A 242 27.30 8.23 3.45
C ASN A 242 27.19 9.38 2.44
N TYR A 243 26.37 9.22 1.39
CA TYR A 243 26.08 10.29 0.43
C TYR A 243 25.09 11.31 1.01
N ILE A 244 24.21 10.88 1.92
CA ILE A 244 23.24 11.72 2.65
C ILE A 244 23.25 11.37 4.14
N VAL A 245 22.68 12.26 4.97
CA VAL A 245 22.51 12.03 6.41
C VAL A 245 21.71 10.76 6.75
N TYR A 246 21.94 10.21 7.94
CA TYR A 246 21.23 9.04 8.44
C TYR A 246 19.74 9.31 8.68
N GLU A 247 19.42 10.49 9.18
CA GLU A 247 18.08 10.95 9.53
C GLU A 247 17.29 11.47 8.32
N TRP A 248 17.61 11.00 7.11
CA TRP A 248 17.00 11.46 5.86
C TRP A 248 15.46 11.36 5.87
N GLN A 249 14.89 10.40 6.60
CA GLN A 249 13.43 10.24 6.76
C GLN A 249 12.81 11.47 7.44
N SER A 250 13.48 12.00 8.47
CA SER A 250 13.07 13.23 9.15
C SER A 250 13.23 14.44 8.24
N VAL A 251 14.28 14.49 7.41
CA VAL A 251 14.49 15.58 6.44
C VAL A 251 13.39 15.61 5.39
N VAL A 252 13.01 14.46 4.81
CA VAL A 252 11.91 14.37 3.83
C VAL A 252 10.58 14.78 4.45
N ALA A 253 10.25 14.25 5.64
CA ALA A 253 8.98 14.50 6.30
C ALA A 253 8.84 15.95 6.77
N HIS A 254 9.90 16.52 7.37
CA HIS A 254 9.90 17.89 7.87
C HIS A 254 9.76 18.92 6.73
N ASN A 255 10.44 18.70 5.61
CA ASN A 255 10.40 19.60 4.46
C ASN A 255 9.29 19.25 3.44
N LYS A 256 8.47 18.22 3.71
CA LYS A 256 7.34 17.77 2.86
C LYS A 256 7.73 17.57 1.39
N LEU A 257 8.91 17.01 1.13
CA LEU A 257 9.54 16.99 -0.21
C LEU A 257 8.97 15.94 -1.18
N VAL A 258 8.22 14.97 -0.67
CA VAL A 258 7.73 13.84 -1.47
C VAL A 258 6.26 13.55 -1.17
N LEU A 259 5.44 13.43 -2.22
CA LEU A 259 4.04 13.00 -2.13
C LEU A 259 3.90 11.50 -2.40
N GLY A 260 3.06 10.84 -1.61
CA GLY A 260 2.65 9.47 -1.86
C GLY A 260 1.74 9.34 -3.08
N LYS A 261 1.78 8.19 -3.76
CA LYS A 261 0.97 7.91 -4.95
C LYS A 261 -0.55 8.04 -4.71
N LEU A 262 -1.01 7.56 -3.55
CA LEU A 262 -2.42 7.30 -3.24
C LEU A 262 -3.19 8.53 -2.74
N LYS A 263 -2.57 9.38 -1.91
CA LYS A 263 -3.30 10.47 -1.21
C LYS A 263 -2.97 11.88 -1.67
N GLY A 264 -1.92 12.07 -2.47
CA GLY A 264 -1.42 13.43 -2.75
C GLY A 264 -0.93 14.17 -1.50
N GLU A 265 -0.84 13.48 -0.36
CA GLU A 265 -0.31 13.99 0.89
C GLU A 265 1.21 13.75 0.97
N PRO A 266 1.96 14.64 1.65
CA PRO A 266 3.38 14.43 1.91
C PRO A 266 3.61 13.16 2.74
N LEU A 267 4.64 12.40 2.38
CA LEU A 267 5.03 11.21 3.14
C LEU A 267 5.48 11.58 4.56
N THR A 268 4.91 10.90 5.55
CA THR A 268 5.28 11.08 6.95
C THR A 268 6.54 10.28 7.30
N ARG A 269 7.16 10.58 8.45
CA ARG A 269 8.29 9.79 8.97
C ARG A 269 7.89 8.32 9.16
N THR A 270 6.67 8.06 9.59
CA THR A 270 6.14 6.70 9.81
C THR A 270 5.97 5.94 8.50
N ASP A 271 5.50 6.60 7.44
CA ASP A 271 5.39 6.01 6.10
C ASP A 271 6.76 5.61 5.56
N LEU A 272 7.75 6.50 5.72
CA LEU A 272 9.12 6.26 5.27
C LEU A 272 9.81 5.17 6.08
N SER A 273 9.63 5.13 7.41
CA SER A 273 10.15 4.07 8.27
C SER A 273 9.59 2.71 7.88
N SER A 274 8.27 2.63 7.73
CA SER A 274 7.58 1.40 7.33
C SER A 274 8.06 0.92 5.95
N ALA A 275 8.21 1.83 4.99
CA ALA A 275 8.72 1.51 3.67
C ALA A 275 10.19 1.02 3.69
N THR A 276 11.03 1.62 4.54
CA THR A 276 12.42 1.20 4.73
C THR A 276 12.51 -0.21 5.35
N ASP A 277 11.75 -0.50 6.40
CA ASP A 277 11.79 -1.82 7.05
C ASP A 277 11.25 -2.94 6.16
N GLN A 278 10.22 -2.63 5.36
CA GLN A 278 9.74 -3.53 4.31
C GLN A 278 10.80 -3.76 3.23
N ALA A 279 11.53 -2.72 2.81
CA ALA A 279 12.59 -2.84 1.80
C ALA A 279 13.81 -3.65 2.28
N LYS A 280 14.10 -3.64 3.60
CA LYS A 280 15.13 -4.52 4.20
C LYS A 280 14.73 -5.99 4.18
N SER A 281 13.44 -6.28 4.38
CA SER A 281 12.92 -7.64 4.47
C SER A 281 12.73 -8.27 3.08
N ILE A 282 12.28 -7.47 2.10
CA ILE A 282 12.01 -7.90 0.73
C ILE A 282 12.41 -6.77 -0.21
N TYR A 283 13.36 -7.06 -1.11
CA TYR A 283 13.84 -6.10 -2.11
C TYR A 283 12.68 -5.59 -3.00
N PRO A 284 12.53 -4.27 -3.18
CA PRO A 284 11.46 -3.71 -4.00
C PRO A 284 11.72 -3.94 -5.49
N LYS A 285 10.67 -4.21 -6.28
CA LYS A 285 10.76 -4.32 -7.75
C LYS A 285 11.46 -3.09 -8.35
N GLY A 286 12.53 -3.31 -9.12
CA GLY A 286 13.38 -2.24 -9.67
C GLY A 286 14.61 -1.90 -8.82
N TYR A 287 14.85 -2.61 -7.71
CA TYR A 287 16.07 -2.44 -6.90
C TYR A 287 17.33 -2.75 -7.68
N GLU A 288 17.26 -3.62 -8.70
CA GLU A 288 18.40 -4.00 -9.54
C GLU A 288 18.95 -2.78 -10.31
N ILE A 289 18.06 -1.88 -10.73
CA ILE A 289 18.43 -0.61 -11.37
C ILE A 289 19.14 0.27 -10.34
N ILE A 290 18.62 0.39 -9.12
CA ILE A 290 19.26 1.15 -8.05
C ILE A 290 20.65 0.56 -7.74
N ASP A 291 20.76 -0.75 -7.55
CA ASP A 291 22.02 -1.41 -7.23
C ASP A 291 23.06 -1.26 -8.36
N LYS A 292 22.64 -1.33 -9.62
CA LYS A 292 23.48 -1.05 -10.80
C LYS A 292 24.07 0.36 -10.72
N TYR A 293 23.25 1.36 -10.43
CA TYR A 293 23.69 2.76 -10.36
C TYR A 293 24.49 3.06 -9.08
N ILE A 294 24.13 2.51 -7.92
CA ILE A 294 24.90 2.62 -6.68
C ILE A 294 26.30 2.02 -6.85
N LYS A 295 26.44 0.91 -7.58
CA LYS A 295 27.75 0.34 -7.94
C LYS A 295 28.57 1.27 -8.84
N GLN A 296 27.94 2.03 -9.72
CA GLN A 296 28.62 3.03 -10.55
C GLN A 296 29.01 4.27 -9.75
N LEU A 297 28.17 4.71 -8.82
CA LEU A 297 28.46 5.81 -7.89
C LEU A 297 29.68 5.52 -7.02
N LYS A 298 29.91 4.25 -6.64
CA LYS A 298 31.13 3.83 -5.90
C LYS A 298 32.42 3.89 -6.72
N LYS A 299 32.34 3.96 -8.05
CA LYS A 299 33.51 3.96 -8.96
C LYS A 299 33.96 5.38 -9.37
N GLY A 300 33.16 6.41 -9.10
CA GLY A 300 33.46 7.83 -9.39
C GLY A 300 33.87 8.62 -8.15
#